data_AF-A0A2P5WHS3-F1
#
_entry.id   AF-A0A2P5WHS3-F1
#
_cell.length_a   1.000
_cell.length_b   1.000
_cell.length_c   1.000
_cell.angle_alpha   90.00
_cell.angle_beta   90.00
_cell.angle_gamma   90.00
#
_symmetry.space_group_name_H-M   'P 1'
#
loop_
_entity.id
_entity.type
_entity.pdbx_description
1 polymer ?
#
loop_
_entity_poly.entity_id
_entity_poly.type
_entity_poly.pdbx_seq_one_letter_code
_entity_poly.pdbx_strand_id
1 'polypeptide(L)'
;MGPSKGASLQIFVAIFILALASPLTFASDPSPLQDFCVAINDPKGSVFVNRKFCKDAKLAKADDFYFSGLHIRKTTSNTFGSIVTPLNVAQMPGLHTLGISMVRIEYASNGSLNPPHTHPRASEILVVLEGTLHIGFVTSNPDNRLISKVLYPGDVFVFPVGLIHFQYNIGNVEKSIKG
;
A
#
# COMPACT_ATOMS: atom_id res chain seq x y z
N MET A 1 -12.62 -9.63 55.95
CA MET A 1 -11.57 -10.58 55.58
C MET A 1 -10.86 -10.01 54.35
N GLY A 2 -9.77 -9.26 54.55
CA GLY A 2 -9.08 -8.58 53.46
C GLY A 2 -8.24 -9.56 52.64
N PRO A 3 -8.06 -9.33 51.32
CA PRO A 3 -7.23 -10.22 50.50
C PRO A 3 -5.79 -10.28 51.04
N SER A 4 -5.25 -11.49 51.17
CA SER A 4 -3.87 -11.75 51.59
C SER A 4 -2.89 -11.04 50.65
N LYS A 5 -1.95 -10.26 51.21
CA LYS A 5 -0.91 -9.52 50.47
C LYS A 5 -0.11 -10.42 49.50
N GLY A 6 0.02 -11.71 49.80
CA GLY A 6 0.71 -12.70 48.96
C GLY A 6 -0.04 -13.04 47.66
N ALA A 7 -1.37 -13.09 47.69
CA ALA A 7 -2.19 -13.37 46.50
C ALA A 7 -2.13 -12.20 45.50
N SER A 8 -2.08 -10.96 46.01
CA SER A 8 -1.93 -9.77 45.16
C SER A 8 -0.58 -9.72 44.44
N LEU A 9 0.52 -10.04 45.13
CA LEU A 9 1.85 -10.08 44.53
C LEU A 9 1.96 -11.15 43.43
N GLN A 10 1.40 -12.34 43.65
CA GLN A 10 1.42 -13.41 42.64
C GLN A 10 0.63 -13.03 41.37
N ILE A 11 -0.49 -12.33 41.51
CA ILE A 11 -1.26 -11.81 40.37
C ILE A 11 -0.44 -10.80 39.57
N PHE A 12 0.25 -9.86 40.22
CA PHE A 12 1.10 -8.89 39.52
C PHE A 12 2.27 -9.54 38.78
N VAL A 13 2.91 -10.54 39.39
CA VAL A 13 3.98 -11.31 38.74
C VAL A 13 3.45 -12.08 37.53
N ALA A 14 2.27 -12.71 37.63
CA ALA A 14 1.66 -13.42 36.51
C ALA A 14 1.30 -12.49 35.33
N ILE A 15 0.75 -11.31 35.61
CA ILE A 15 0.43 -10.30 34.58
C ILE A 15 1.71 -9.79 33.91
N PHE A 16 2.78 -9.56 34.68
CA PHE A 16 4.05 -9.09 34.14
C PHE A 16 4.70 -10.13 33.21
N ILE A 17 4.69 -11.42 33.60
CA ILE A 17 5.17 -12.52 32.76
C ILE A 17 4.32 -12.65 31.49
N LEU A 18 3.00 -12.52 31.58
CA LEU A 18 2.10 -12.59 30.42
C LEU A 18 2.32 -11.41 29.46
N ALA A 19 2.56 -10.21 29.98
CA ALA A 19 2.90 -9.03 29.18
C ALA A 19 4.25 -9.20 28.44
N LEU A 20 5.26 -9.77 29.10
CA LEU A 20 6.56 -10.10 28.49
C LEU A 20 6.45 -11.21 27.43
N ALA A 21 5.52 -12.14 27.60
CA ALA A 21 5.29 -13.25 26.67
C ALA A 21 4.39 -12.88 25.47
N SER A 22 3.87 -11.65 25.42
CA SER A 22 3.02 -11.17 24.33
C SER A 22 3.86 -10.84 23.10
N PRO A 23 3.67 -11.48 21.94
CA PRO A 23 4.41 -11.12 20.74
C PRO A 23 4.02 -9.71 20.27
N LEU A 24 5.02 -8.88 19.97
CA LEU A 24 4.81 -7.63 19.23
C LEU A 24 4.35 -7.99 17.81
N THR A 25 3.11 -7.66 17.47
CA THR A 25 2.58 -7.87 16.12
C THR A 25 2.84 -6.62 15.28
N PHE A 26 3.59 -6.79 14.20
CA PHE A 26 3.75 -5.75 13.18
C PHE A 26 2.78 -6.03 12.04
N ALA A 27 1.86 -5.09 11.78
CA ALA A 27 0.87 -5.19 10.71
C ALA A 27 1.38 -4.64 9.35
N SER A 28 2.64 -4.19 9.30
CA SER A 28 3.32 -3.73 8.09
C SER A 28 4.07 -4.87 7.40
N ASP A 29 4.56 -4.59 6.20
CA ASP A 29 5.51 -5.47 5.53
C ASP A 29 6.74 -5.72 6.43
N PRO A 30 7.17 -6.99 6.64
CA PRO A 30 8.38 -7.28 7.39
C PRO A 30 9.59 -6.69 6.67
N SER A 31 10.57 -6.22 7.43
CA SER A 31 11.87 -5.85 6.86
C SER A 31 12.51 -7.04 6.15
N PRO A 32 13.18 -6.83 5.00
CA PRO A 32 13.89 -7.89 4.31
C PRO A 32 15.04 -8.43 5.17
N LEU A 33 15.27 -9.74 5.14
CA LEU A 33 16.35 -10.41 5.87
C LEU A 33 17.61 -10.62 5.01
N GLN A 34 17.54 -10.25 3.74
CA GLN A 34 18.60 -10.35 2.74
C GLN A 34 18.40 -9.25 1.69
N ASP A 35 19.40 -9.01 0.85
CA ASP A 35 19.37 -7.94 -0.17
C ASP A 35 18.14 -7.98 -1.06
N PHE A 36 17.71 -9.17 -1.48
CA PHE A 36 16.50 -9.37 -2.28
C PHE A 36 15.94 -10.78 -2.15
N CYS A 37 14.64 -10.93 -2.46
CA CYS A 37 13.98 -12.22 -2.58
C CYS A 37 12.98 -12.14 -3.74
N VAL A 38 13.40 -12.53 -4.95
CA VAL A 38 12.53 -12.52 -6.14
C VAL A 38 11.42 -13.55 -5.95
N ALA A 39 10.16 -13.11 -6.01
CA ALA A 39 9.02 -14.00 -5.82
C ALA A 39 8.93 -15.07 -6.92
N ILE A 40 8.60 -16.30 -6.54
CA ILE A 40 8.24 -17.38 -7.47
C ILE A 40 6.81 -17.85 -7.20
N ASN A 41 6.24 -18.59 -8.16
CA ASN A 41 4.98 -19.31 -7.93
C ASN A 41 5.24 -20.49 -6.99
N ASP A 42 4.22 -20.83 -6.20
CA ASP A 42 4.30 -21.88 -5.20
C ASP A 42 4.75 -23.21 -5.84
N PRO A 43 5.89 -23.77 -5.38
CA PRO A 43 6.33 -25.08 -5.82
C PRO A 43 5.29 -26.16 -5.51
N LYS A 44 5.21 -27.22 -6.32
CA LYS A 44 4.32 -28.33 -6.03
C LYS A 44 4.63 -28.93 -4.65
N GLY A 45 3.62 -29.01 -3.77
CA GLY A 45 3.76 -29.54 -2.42
C GLY A 45 4.38 -28.56 -1.41
N SER A 46 4.44 -27.27 -1.72
CA SER A 46 4.93 -26.26 -0.79
C SER A 46 4.00 -26.05 0.40
N VAL A 47 4.59 -25.71 1.55
CA VAL A 47 3.84 -25.23 2.73
C VAL A 47 3.30 -23.82 2.49
N PHE A 48 2.21 -23.46 3.15
CA PHE A 48 1.71 -22.10 3.15
C PHE A 48 2.68 -21.18 3.91
N VAL A 49 3.18 -20.14 3.25
CA VAL A 49 4.02 -19.11 3.85
C VAL A 49 3.33 -17.76 3.76
N ASN A 50 3.69 -16.85 4.65
CA ASN A 50 3.29 -15.45 4.47
C ASN A 50 4.03 -14.91 3.23
N ARG A 51 3.27 -14.43 2.23
CA ARG A 51 3.74 -13.96 0.90
C ARG A 51 4.08 -15.10 -0.08
N LYS A 52 5.30 -15.14 -0.61
CA LYS A 52 5.74 -16.02 -1.69
C LYS A 52 7.13 -16.60 -1.39
N PHE A 53 7.44 -17.72 -2.02
CA PHE A 53 8.79 -18.28 -1.99
C PHE A 53 9.77 -17.42 -2.80
N CYS A 54 11.05 -17.52 -2.45
CA CYS A 54 12.14 -16.85 -3.15
C CYS A 54 12.76 -17.75 -4.22
N LYS A 55 13.09 -17.17 -5.38
CA LYS A 55 14.05 -17.72 -6.33
C LYS A 55 15.44 -17.83 -5.67
N ASP A 56 16.26 -18.80 -6.10
CA ASP A 56 17.68 -18.82 -5.75
C ASP A 56 18.34 -17.51 -6.18
N ALA A 57 18.98 -16.83 -5.23
CA ALA A 57 19.62 -15.53 -5.44
C ALA A 57 20.68 -15.58 -6.56
N LYS A 58 21.35 -16.72 -6.77
CA LYS A 58 22.33 -16.91 -7.84
C LYS A 58 21.71 -16.92 -9.24
N LEU A 59 20.40 -17.16 -9.32
CA LEU A 59 19.65 -17.18 -10.58
C LEU A 59 18.95 -15.86 -10.89
N ALA A 60 19.07 -14.87 -10.01
CA ALA A 60 18.47 -13.55 -10.19
C ALA A 60 19.09 -12.82 -11.39
N LYS A 61 18.26 -12.12 -12.15
CA LYS A 61 18.63 -11.35 -13.35
C LYS A 61 18.01 -9.96 -13.29
N ALA A 62 18.55 -9.03 -14.08
CA ALA A 62 18.00 -7.67 -14.18
C ALA A 62 16.50 -7.66 -14.51
N ASP A 63 16.04 -8.59 -15.36
CA ASP A 63 14.63 -8.72 -15.75
C ASP A 63 13.69 -9.05 -14.58
N ASP A 64 14.19 -9.66 -13.49
CA ASP A 64 13.40 -9.90 -12.28
C ASP A 64 13.05 -8.58 -11.55
N PHE A 65 13.83 -7.52 -11.79
CA PHE A 65 13.73 -6.19 -11.20
C PHE A 65 13.42 -5.11 -12.23
N TYR A 66 12.82 -5.48 -13.35
CA TYR A 66 12.50 -4.56 -14.44
C TYR A 66 11.02 -4.68 -14.82
N PHE A 67 10.40 -3.54 -15.08
CA PHE A 67 9.07 -3.49 -15.68
C PHE A 67 9.01 -2.36 -16.71
N SER A 68 8.47 -2.68 -17.88
CA SER A 68 8.13 -1.71 -18.91
C SER A 68 6.64 -1.72 -19.17
N GLY A 69 6.07 -0.57 -19.48
CA GLY A 69 4.65 -0.43 -19.82
C GLY A 69 3.92 0.66 -19.06
N LEU A 70 4.46 1.16 -17.93
CA LEU A 70 3.87 2.32 -17.23
C LEU A 70 3.95 3.63 -18.04
N HIS A 71 4.64 3.67 -19.17
CA HIS A 71 4.59 4.86 -20.05
C HIS A 71 3.44 4.76 -21.07
N ILE A 72 2.86 3.57 -21.25
CA ILE A 72 1.79 3.32 -22.20
C ILE A 72 0.47 3.73 -21.55
N ARG A 73 -0.16 4.77 -22.09
CA ARG A 73 -1.50 5.20 -21.62
C ARG A 73 -2.53 4.13 -21.94
N LYS A 74 -3.41 3.84 -20.99
CA LYS A 74 -4.58 2.98 -21.20
C LYS A 74 -5.84 3.80 -21.41
N THR A 75 -6.82 3.19 -22.09
CA THR A 75 -8.13 3.82 -22.30
C THR A 75 -8.88 3.98 -20.98
N THR A 76 -9.48 5.16 -20.81
CA THR A 76 -10.33 5.51 -19.69
C THR A 76 -11.82 5.41 -20.04
N SER A 77 -12.18 4.67 -21.10
CA SER A 77 -13.57 4.44 -21.52
C SER A 77 -14.33 3.48 -20.59
N ASN A 78 -14.55 3.90 -19.34
CA ASN A 78 -15.37 3.22 -18.35
C ASN A 78 -16.19 4.24 -17.54
N THR A 79 -17.13 3.76 -16.72
CA THR A 79 -18.07 4.59 -15.95
C THR A 79 -17.40 5.64 -15.07
N PHE A 80 -16.20 5.36 -14.57
CA PHE A 80 -15.47 6.27 -13.69
C PHE A 80 -14.53 7.21 -14.45
N GLY A 81 -14.28 6.95 -15.74
CA GLY A 81 -13.33 7.71 -16.53
C GLY A 81 -11.89 7.58 -16.03
N SER A 82 -11.56 6.57 -15.21
CA SER A 82 -10.21 6.38 -14.69
C SER A 82 -9.78 4.92 -14.81
N ILE A 83 -8.48 4.68 -14.93
CA ILE A 83 -7.94 3.32 -14.98
C ILE A 83 -6.64 3.23 -14.20
N VAL A 84 -6.52 2.18 -13.39
CA VAL A 84 -5.34 1.89 -12.58
C VAL A 84 -4.52 0.80 -13.26
N THR A 85 -3.25 1.10 -13.50
CA THR A 85 -2.24 0.12 -13.95
C THR A 85 -1.32 -0.21 -12.78
N PRO A 86 -1.50 -1.37 -12.13
CA PRO A 86 -0.69 -1.75 -10.98
C PRO A 86 0.68 -2.28 -11.37
N LEU A 87 1.65 -2.00 -10.52
CA LEU A 87 3.00 -2.56 -10.52
C LEU A 87 3.31 -3.05 -9.09
N ASN A 88 2.88 -4.26 -8.78
CA ASN A 88 3.17 -4.95 -7.53
C ASN A 88 3.93 -6.26 -7.81
N VAL A 89 4.12 -7.09 -6.77
CA VAL A 89 4.85 -8.38 -6.85
C VAL A 89 4.32 -9.31 -7.95
N ALA A 90 3.05 -9.19 -8.36
CA ALA A 90 2.49 -9.97 -9.45
C ALA A 90 3.02 -9.56 -10.83
N GLN A 91 3.32 -8.27 -11.04
CA GLN A 91 3.88 -7.75 -12.30
C GLN A 91 5.41 -7.73 -12.29
N MET A 92 6.01 -7.49 -11.11
CA MET A 92 7.46 -7.33 -10.95
C MET A 92 7.91 -8.11 -9.70
N PRO A 93 8.30 -9.39 -9.88
CA PRO A 93 8.61 -10.29 -8.76
C PRO A 93 9.74 -9.81 -7.85
N GLY A 94 10.67 -8.99 -8.36
CA GLY A 94 11.75 -8.37 -7.59
C GLY A 94 11.28 -7.37 -6.52
N LEU A 95 10.02 -6.91 -6.56
CA LEU A 95 9.45 -6.07 -5.48
C LEU A 95 9.22 -6.84 -4.18
N HIS A 96 9.29 -8.16 -4.23
CA HIS A 96 8.97 -8.98 -3.08
C HIS A 96 9.95 -8.74 -1.92
N THR A 97 9.40 -8.64 -0.71
CA THR A 97 10.08 -8.26 0.56
C THR A 97 10.57 -6.81 0.67
N LEU A 98 10.45 -5.98 -0.37
CA LEU A 98 10.98 -4.60 -0.35
C LEU A 98 10.03 -3.56 0.25
N GLY A 99 8.78 -3.94 0.55
CA GLY A 99 7.81 -3.04 1.19
C GLY A 99 7.30 -1.90 0.30
N ILE A 100 7.51 -1.98 -1.01
CA ILE A 100 7.09 -0.98 -1.99
C ILE A 100 6.34 -1.60 -3.17
N SER A 101 5.46 -0.80 -3.76
CA SER A 101 4.78 -1.06 -5.03
C SER A 101 4.56 0.29 -5.73
N MET A 102 4.05 0.25 -6.95
CA MET A 102 3.74 1.46 -7.71
C MET A 102 2.44 1.24 -8.49
N VAL A 103 1.74 2.32 -8.79
CA VAL A 103 0.61 2.34 -9.71
C VAL A 103 0.77 3.53 -10.67
N ARG A 104 0.21 3.40 -11.86
CA ARG A 104 -0.10 4.54 -12.71
C ARG A 104 -1.60 4.64 -12.86
N ILE A 105 -2.12 5.86 -12.76
CA ILE A 105 -3.55 6.11 -12.92
C ILE A 105 -3.73 7.09 -14.07
N GLU A 106 -4.51 6.69 -15.07
CA GLU A 106 -4.99 7.58 -16.12
C GLU A 106 -6.41 8.06 -15.81
N TYR A 107 -6.68 9.32 -16.16
CA TYR A 107 -7.94 10.01 -15.92
C TYR A 107 -8.42 10.66 -17.22
N ALA A 108 -9.66 10.37 -17.62
CA ALA A 108 -10.35 11.05 -18.71
C ALA A 108 -10.55 12.53 -18.37
N SER A 109 -10.80 13.37 -19.36
CA SER A 109 -11.25 14.75 -19.13
C SER A 109 -12.62 14.79 -18.42
N ASN A 110 -12.98 15.95 -17.88
CA ASN A 110 -14.36 16.30 -17.49
C ASN A 110 -14.93 15.45 -16.35
N GLY A 111 -14.26 15.42 -15.19
CA GLY A 111 -14.85 14.86 -13.98
C GLY A 111 -14.68 13.35 -13.81
N SER A 112 -13.65 12.76 -14.43
CA SER A 112 -13.26 11.38 -14.09
C SER A 112 -12.86 11.27 -12.61
N LEU A 113 -13.13 10.11 -12.03
CA LEU A 113 -12.98 9.86 -10.60
C LEU A 113 -12.23 8.55 -10.40
N ASN A 114 -11.26 8.53 -9.48
CA ASN A 114 -10.89 7.32 -8.77
C ASN A 114 -11.67 7.34 -7.45
N PRO A 115 -12.70 6.49 -7.30
CA PRO A 115 -13.71 6.62 -6.25
C PRO A 115 -13.13 6.46 -4.84
N PRO A 116 -13.86 6.87 -3.79
CA PRO A 116 -13.45 6.63 -2.41
C PRO A 116 -13.07 5.17 -2.16
N HIS A 117 -11.82 4.93 -1.76
CA HIS A 117 -11.28 3.60 -1.49
C HIS A 117 -10.22 3.65 -0.38
N THR A 118 -9.65 2.49 -0.02
CA THR A 118 -8.63 2.37 1.03
C THR A 118 -7.53 1.40 0.62
N HIS A 119 -6.35 1.58 1.23
CA HIS A 119 -5.25 0.63 1.21
C HIS A 119 -5.03 0.10 2.62
N PRO A 120 -5.49 -1.12 2.95
CA PRO A 120 -5.55 -1.59 4.33
C PRO A 120 -4.17 -1.84 4.97
N ARG A 121 -3.10 -1.86 4.18
CA ARG A 121 -1.74 -2.23 4.62
C ARG A 121 -0.63 -1.35 4.04
N ALA A 122 -0.96 -0.25 3.36
CA ALA A 122 0.02 0.65 2.79
C ALA A 122 -0.45 2.10 2.88
N SER A 123 0.49 3.01 3.14
CA SER A 123 0.32 4.42 2.80
C SER A 123 0.62 4.60 1.31
N GLU A 124 0.03 5.62 0.69
CA GLU A 124 0.29 5.98 -0.72
C GLU A 124 0.95 7.36 -0.78
N ILE A 125 1.89 7.53 -1.72
CA ILE A 125 2.44 8.83 -2.09
C ILE A 125 2.18 9.04 -3.58
N LEU A 126 1.40 10.07 -3.90
CA LEU A 126 0.98 10.36 -5.26
C LEU A 126 1.72 11.59 -5.80
N VAL A 127 2.18 11.51 -7.05
CA VAL A 127 2.74 12.63 -7.81
C VAL A 127 1.97 12.86 -9.11
N VAL A 128 1.51 14.09 -9.32
CA VAL A 128 0.84 14.44 -10.58
C VAL A 128 1.88 14.61 -11.67
N LEU A 129 1.78 13.83 -12.75
CA LEU A 129 2.66 14.01 -13.91
C LEU A 129 2.08 15.03 -14.89
N GLU A 130 0.78 14.98 -15.11
CA GLU A 130 0.09 15.85 -16.06
C GLU A 130 -1.29 16.28 -15.54
N GLY A 131 -1.63 17.54 -15.84
CA GLY A 131 -2.94 18.10 -15.56
C GLY A 131 -3.20 18.54 -14.12
N THR A 132 -4.38 18.25 -13.58
CA THR A 132 -4.89 18.88 -12.36
C THR A 132 -5.88 17.94 -11.69
N LEU A 133 -5.66 17.64 -10.42
CA LEU A 133 -6.52 16.76 -9.63
C LEU A 133 -6.98 17.46 -8.35
N HIS A 134 -8.25 17.31 -8.02
CA HIS A 134 -8.72 17.49 -6.66
C HIS A 134 -8.64 16.14 -5.94
N ILE A 135 -7.90 16.08 -4.84
CA ILE A 135 -7.68 14.84 -4.09
C ILE A 135 -7.96 15.07 -2.61
N GLY A 136 -8.22 14.00 -1.86
CA GLY A 136 -8.29 14.10 -0.42
C GLY A 136 -8.50 12.76 0.27
N PHE A 137 -8.35 12.79 1.60
CA PHE A 137 -8.69 11.68 2.48
C PHE A 137 -9.53 12.15 3.66
N VAL A 138 -10.21 11.20 4.30
CA VAL A 138 -11.07 11.44 5.46
C VAL A 138 -10.40 10.85 6.70
N THR A 139 -10.30 11.64 7.77
CA THR A 139 -9.78 11.15 9.07
C THR A 139 -10.74 10.13 9.68
N SER A 140 -10.26 9.31 10.61
CA SER A 140 -11.12 8.35 11.32
C SER A 140 -12.13 9.04 12.25
N ASN A 141 -13.07 8.24 12.77
CA ASN A 141 -13.96 8.61 13.86
C ASN A 141 -13.16 9.19 15.06
N PRO A 142 -13.69 10.22 15.76
CA PRO A 142 -15.02 10.83 15.58
C PRO A 142 -15.10 11.94 14.54
N ASP A 143 -13.99 12.56 14.18
CA ASP A 143 -14.01 13.80 13.41
C ASP A 143 -14.51 13.62 11.98
N ASN A 144 -14.19 12.48 11.33
CA ASN A 144 -14.53 12.19 9.93
C ASN A 144 -14.24 13.40 9.00
N ARG A 145 -13.14 14.10 9.24
CA ARG A 145 -12.81 15.37 8.60
C ARG A 145 -12.13 15.13 7.26
N LEU A 146 -12.60 15.82 6.23
CA LEU A 146 -11.95 15.84 4.92
C LEU A 146 -10.68 16.71 4.95
N ILE A 147 -9.56 16.15 4.51
CA ILE A 147 -8.31 16.85 4.20
C ILE A 147 -8.09 16.72 2.70
N SER A 148 -8.14 17.85 1.97
CA SER A 148 -8.07 17.85 0.51
C SER A 148 -7.22 18.98 -0.05
N LYS A 149 -6.75 18.81 -1.30
CA LYS A 149 -5.95 19.78 -2.04
C LYS A 149 -6.20 19.66 -3.54
N VAL A 150 -6.03 20.76 -4.26
CA VAL A 150 -5.90 20.73 -5.73
C VAL A 150 -4.41 20.66 -6.06
N LEU A 151 -4.02 19.64 -6.81
CA LEU A 151 -2.65 19.39 -7.24
C LEU A 151 -2.46 19.73 -8.72
N TYR A 152 -1.28 20.24 -9.05
CA TYR A 152 -0.76 20.54 -10.38
C TYR A 152 0.44 19.63 -10.73
N PRO A 153 0.95 19.61 -11.97
CA PRO A 153 2.06 18.76 -12.35
C PRO A 153 3.30 19.03 -11.48
N GLY A 154 3.89 17.97 -10.94
CA GLY A 154 5.02 18.02 -10.00
C GLY A 154 4.61 18.06 -8.53
N ASP A 155 3.35 18.38 -8.21
CA ASP A 155 2.87 18.35 -6.82
C ASP A 155 2.77 16.91 -6.30
N VAL A 156 3.00 16.77 -4.99
CA VAL A 156 2.99 15.50 -4.27
C VAL A 156 2.00 15.55 -3.12
N PHE A 157 1.34 14.43 -2.83
CA PHE A 157 0.44 14.29 -1.69
C PHE A 157 0.48 12.88 -1.11
N VAL A 158 0.32 12.76 0.20
CA VAL A 158 0.42 11.49 0.92
C VAL A 158 -0.95 11.10 1.49
N PHE A 159 -1.33 9.84 1.30
CA PHE A 159 -2.50 9.23 1.92
C PHE A 159 -2.03 8.28 3.05
N PRO A 160 -2.42 8.54 4.31
CA PRO A 160 -2.07 7.64 5.41
C PRO A 160 -2.72 6.26 5.26
N VAL A 161 -2.01 5.23 5.73
CA VAL A 161 -2.48 3.84 5.70
C VAL A 161 -3.91 3.68 6.22
N GLY A 162 -4.72 2.94 5.46
CA GLY A 162 -6.09 2.57 5.85
C GLY A 162 -7.14 3.67 5.73
N LEU A 163 -6.78 4.93 5.52
CA LEU A 163 -7.76 6.02 5.42
C LEU A 163 -8.47 6.04 4.06
N ILE A 164 -9.76 6.35 4.10
CA ILE A 164 -10.59 6.50 2.89
C ILE A 164 -10.09 7.73 2.13
N HIS A 165 -9.79 7.56 0.85
CA HIS A 165 -9.31 8.64 -0.01
C HIS A 165 -9.81 8.50 -1.45
N PHE A 166 -9.72 9.60 -2.21
CA PHE A 166 -10.20 9.70 -3.59
C PHE A 166 -9.35 10.67 -4.41
N GLN A 167 -9.51 10.59 -5.72
CA GLN A 167 -8.96 11.57 -6.65
C GLN A 167 -9.97 11.90 -7.75
N TYR A 168 -10.12 13.17 -8.08
CA TYR A 168 -11.11 13.67 -9.03
C TYR A 168 -10.45 14.64 -10.02
N ASN A 169 -10.63 14.40 -11.31
CA ASN A 169 -10.08 15.27 -12.35
C ASN A 169 -10.99 16.47 -12.60
N ILE A 170 -10.57 17.64 -12.12
CA ILE A 170 -11.29 18.91 -12.29
C ILE A 170 -10.93 19.67 -13.57
N GLY A 171 -10.01 19.16 -14.40
CA GLY A 171 -9.59 19.86 -15.61
C GLY A 171 -10.16 19.27 -16.89
N ASN A 172 -10.13 20.09 -17.94
CA ASN A 172 -10.77 19.83 -19.22
C ASN A 172 -9.94 18.96 -20.19
N VAL A 173 -8.93 18.23 -19.67
CA VAL A 173 -7.96 17.47 -20.50
C VAL A 173 -7.77 16.06 -19.92
N GLU A 174 -7.52 15.08 -20.79
CA GLU A 174 -7.15 13.69 -20.46
C GLU A 174 -5.71 13.64 -19.91
N LYS A 175 -5.46 12.81 -18.86
CA LYS A 175 -4.31 12.98 -17.96
C LYS A 175 -3.72 11.68 -17.44
N SER A 176 -2.47 11.75 -16.99
CA SER A 176 -1.79 10.65 -16.32
C SER A 176 -1.06 11.06 -15.04
N ILE A 177 -1.10 10.19 -14.04
CA ILE A 177 -0.52 10.36 -12.70
C ILE A 177 0.22 9.06 -12.30
N LYS A 178 1.25 9.19 -11.45
CA LYS A 178 1.92 8.05 -10.81
C LYS A 178 1.68 8.11 -9.30
N GLY A 179 1.43 6.96 -8.68
CA GLY A 179 1.28 6.77 -7.23
C GLY A 179 1.93 5.49 -6.77
#